data_AF-A0A089YFV6-F1
#
_entry.id   AF-A0A089YFV6-F1
#
_cell.length_a   1.000
_cell.length_b   1.000
_cell.length_c   1.000
_cell.angle_alpha   90.00
_cell.angle_beta   90.00
_cell.angle_gamma   90.00
#
_symmetry.space_group_name_H-M   'P 1'
#
loop_
_entity.id
_entity.type
_entity.pdbx_description
1 polymer ?
#
loop_
_entity_poly.entity_id
_entity_poly.type
_entity_poly.pdbx_seq_one_letter_code
_entity_poly.pdbx_strand_id
1 'polypeptide(L)'
;MVDVVEVVSELRASNFINSERSSTGRVVKDLNSGHFKCQVDARVDGVDEPDGNYQTADEAINALVAFWRACDRALEMCAVWEFRKI
;
A
#
# COMPACT_ATOMS: atom_id res chain seq x y z
N MET A 1 -2.20 10.72 -23.16
CA MET A 1 -2.40 9.26 -23.31
C MET A 1 -3.23 8.83 -22.12
N VAL A 2 -4.38 8.18 -22.32
CA VAL A 2 -5.26 7.75 -21.23
C VAL A 2 -4.97 6.29 -20.99
N ASP A 3 -4.53 5.95 -19.78
CA ASP A 3 -4.35 4.55 -19.37
C ASP A 3 -5.70 4.01 -18.91
N VAL A 4 -6.20 3.00 -19.62
CA VAL A 4 -7.42 2.28 -19.24
C VAL A 4 -7.01 1.18 -18.27
N VAL A 5 -7.49 1.30 -17.04
CA VAL A 5 -7.19 0.35 -15.96
C VAL A 5 -8.49 -0.24 -15.42
N GLU A 6 -8.47 -1.53 -15.13
CA GLU A 6 -9.56 -2.26 -14.49
C GLU A 6 -9.25 -2.43 -13.00
N VAL A 7 -10.18 -2.07 -12.11
CA VAL A 7 -10.00 -2.33 -10.67
C VAL A 7 -10.36 -3.80 -10.41
N VAL A 8 -9.34 -4.58 -10.06
CA VAL A 8 -9.46 -6.03 -9.82
C VAL A 8 -9.86 -6.29 -8.37
N SER A 9 -9.33 -5.50 -7.43
CA SER A 9 -9.65 -5.64 -6.02
C SER A 9 -9.44 -4.31 -5.29
N GLU A 10 -10.31 -4.02 -4.33
CA GLU A 10 -10.17 -2.90 -3.40
C GLU A 10 -10.07 -3.46 -1.99
N LEU A 11 -8.99 -3.12 -1.30
CA LEU A 11 -8.72 -3.51 0.08
C LEU A 11 -8.69 -2.26 0.94
N ARG A 12 -9.19 -2.38 2.16
CA ARG A 12 -9.12 -1.32 3.17
C ARG A 12 -8.32 -1.83 4.36
N ALA A 13 -7.27 -1.11 4.70
CA ALA A 13 -6.53 -1.27 5.94
C ALA A 13 -6.97 -0.20 6.94
N SER A 14 -7.21 -0.62 8.17
CA SER A 14 -7.64 0.20 9.30
C SER A 14 -6.93 -0.29 10.56
N ASN A 15 -6.90 0.54 11.61
CA ASN A 15 -6.14 0.30 12.86
C ASN A 15 -4.61 0.36 12.71
N PHE A 16 -4.09 1.28 11.89
CA PHE A 16 -2.66 1.59 11.97
C PHE A 16 -2.34 2.19 13.34
N ILE A 17 -1.28 1.71 13.99
CA ILE A 17 -0.95 1.95 15.40
C ILE A 17 -0.95 3.44 15.82
N ASN A 18 -0.68 4.34 14.88
CA ASN A 18 -0.58 5.78 15.16
C ASN A 18 -1.41 6.66 14.21
N SER A 19 -2.46 6.10 13.59
CA SER A 19 -3.30 6.85 12.67
C SER A 19 -4.76 6.41 12.78
N GLU A 20 -5.64 7.32 13.20
CA GLU A 20 -7.10 7.16 13.06
C GLU A 20 -7.55 7.08 11.59
N ARG A 21 -6.60 7.17 10.63
CA ARG A 21 -6.88 7.13 9.20
C ARG A 21 -6.86 5.70 8.69
N SER A 22 -7.94 5.29 8.05
CA SER A 22 -7.97 4.12 7.19
C SER A 22 -7.20 4.39 5.89
N SER A 23 -6.38 3.44 5.45
CA SER A 23 -5.79 3.45 4.11
C SER A 23 -6.61 2.55 3.20
N THR A 24 -7.03 3.08 2.06
CA THR A 24 -7.55 2.25 0.97
C THR A 24 -6.41 1.96 0.00
N GLY A 25 -6.39 0.73 -0.50
CA GLY A 25 -5.44 0.25 -1.51
C GLY A 25 -6.19 -0.52 -2.58
N ARG A 26 -5.86 -0.28 -3.84
CA ARG A 26 -6.49 -0.87 -5.01
C ARG A 26 -5.47 -1.65 -5.81
N VAL A 27 -5.87 -2.82 -6.27
CA VAL A 27 -5.15 -3.56 -7.30
C VAL A 27 -5.83 -3.27 -8.62
N VAL A 28 -5.09 -2.66 -9.53
CA VAL A 28 -5.57 -2.28 -10.86
C VAL A 28 -4.82 -3.07 -11.92
N LYS A 29 -5.54 -3.61 -12.90
CA LYS A 29 -4.95 -4.24 -14.08
C LYS A 29 -4.91 -3.22 -15.21
N ASP A 30 -3.71 -3.00 -15.71
CA ASP A 30 -3.47 -2.19 -16.89
C ASP A 30 -3.91 -2.97 -18.13
N LEU A 31 -4.92 -2.47 -18.85
CA LEU A 31 -5.48 -3.19 -20.01
C LEU A 31 -4.58 -3.09 -21.26
N ASN A 32 -3.63 -2.15 -21.27
CA ASN A 32 -2.70 -1.98 -22.39
C ASN A 32 -1.52 -2.96 -22.27
N SER A 33 -0.98 -3.14 -21.07
CA SER A 33 0.16 -4.02 -20.80
C SER A 33 -0.23 -5.40 -20.24
N GLY A 34 -1.43 -5.55 -19.70
CA GLY A 34 -1.89 -6.76 -19.01
C GLY A 34 -1.31 -6.94 -17.60
N HIS A 35 -0.47 -6.01 -17.14
CA HIS A 35 0.18 -6.05 -15.84
C HIS A 35 -0.73 -5.54 -14.73
N PHE A 36 -0.46 -5.97 -13.50
CA PHE A 36 -1.16 -5.51 -12.31
C PHE A 36 -0.31 -4.48 -11.55
N LYS A 37 -0.97 -3.42 -11.09
CA LYS A 37 -0.42 -2.29 -10.35
C LYS A 37 -1.17 -2.17 -9.02
N CYS A 38 -0.48 -1.64 -8.02
CA CYS A 38 -1.09 -1.28 -6.75
C CYS A 38 -1.20 0.25 -6.68
N GLN A 39 -2.36 0.74 -6.23
CA GLN A 39 -2.58 2.15 -5.93
C GLN A 39 -2.95 2.26 -4.45
N VAL A 40 -2.37 3.23 -3.75
CA VAL A 40 -2.67 3.48 -2.35
C VAL A 40 -3.03 4.95 -2.17
N ASP A 41 -4.05 5.21 -1.36
CA ASP A 41 -4.50 6.58 -1.09
C ASP A 41 -3.66 7.26 0.01
N ALA A 42 -2.92 6.48 0.79
CA ALA A 42 -2.07 6.96 1.87
C ALA A 42 -0.68 6.33 1.82
N ARG A 43 0.33 7.16 2.01
CA ARG A 43 1.74 6.76 2.12
C ARG A 43 2.24 7.06 3.53
N VAL A 44 3.09 6.17 4.05
CA VAL A 44 3.88 6.41 5.26
C VAL A 44 5.29 6.81 4.84
N ASP A 45 5.79 7.92 5.39
CA ASP A 45 7.16 8.37 5.13
C ASP A 45 8.17 7.29 5.55
N GLY A 46 9.14 7.03 4.68
CA GLY A 46 10.15 5.98 4.87
C GLY A 46 9.73 4.58 4.42
N VAL A 47 8.54 4.43 3.82
CA VAL A 47 8.10 3.17 3.18
C VAL A 47 7.98 3.36 1.67
N ASP A 48 8.64 2.48 0.93
CA ASP A 48 8.57 2.44 -0.53
C ASP A 48 7.25 1.87 -1.01
N GLU A 49 6.67 2.52 -2.01
CA GLU A 49 5.45 2.05 -2.65
C GLU A 49 5.71 0.78 -3.46
N PRO A 50 4.74 -0.14 -3.55
CA PRO A 50 4.86 -1.33 -4.38
C PRO A 50 5.13 -0.99 -5.85
N ASP A 51 6.22 -1.52 -6.42
CA ASP A 51 6.76 -1.26 -7.78
C ASP A 51 5.82 -1.56 -8.98
N GLY A 52 4.57 -1.96 -8.72
CA GLY A 52 3.48 -1.84 -9.68
C GLY A 52 3.59 -2.66 -10.98
N ASN A 53 4.43 -3.68 -11.06
CA ASN A 53 4.53 -4.53 -12.26
C ASN A 53 4.38 -6.01 -11.89
N TYR A 54 3.20 -6.38 -11.39
CA TYR A 54 2.88 -7.75 -11.03
C TYR A 54 2.27 -8.50 -12.23
N GLN A 55 2.53 -9.80 -12.34
CA GLN A 55 1.99 -10.64 -13.42
C GLN A 55 0.62 -11.22 -13.06
N THR A 56 0.31 -11.29 -11.76
CA THR A 56 -0.95 -11.81 -11.25
C THR A 56 -1.59 -10.88 -10.23
N ALA A 57 -2.91 -11.00 -10.07
CA ALA A 57 -3.65 -10.25 -9.05
C ALA A 57 -3.20 -10.63 -7.63
N ASP A 58 -2.95 -11.92 -7.37
CA ASP A 58 -2.51 -12.40 -6.05
C ASP A 58 -1.13 -11.85 -5.65
N GLU A 59 -0.20 -11.71 -6.60
CA GLU A 59 1.09 -11.06 -6.35
C GLU A 59 0.90 -9.60 -5.95
N ALA A 60 0.04 -8.86 -6.67
CA ALA A 60 -0.27 -7.47 -6.37
C ALA A 60 -0.94 -7.31 -4.99
N ILE A 61 -1.90 -8.19 -4.66
CA ILE A 61 -2.56 -8.20 -3.34
C ILE A 61 -1.54 -8.49 -2.24
N ASN A 62 -0.70 -9.50 -2.40
CA ASN A 62 0.34 -9.83 -1.41
C ASN A 62 1.34 -8.69 -1.23
N ALA A 63 1.73 -8.01 -2.31
CA ALA A 63 2.61 -6.85 -2.23
C ALA A 63 1.95 -5.68 -1.52
N LEU A 64 0.66 -5.42 -1.77
CA LEU A 64 -0.11 -4.39 -1.06
C LEU A 64 -0.21 -4.67 0.44
N VAL A 65 -0.47 -5.93 0.82
CA VAL A 65 -0.48 -6.35 2.23
C VAL A 65 0.90 -6.22 2.86
N ALA A 66 1.96 -6.58 2.14
CA ALA A 66 3.34 -6.43 2.61
C ALA A 66 3.71 -4.95 2.83
N PHE A 67 3.28 -4.07 1.93
CA PHE A 67 3.41 -2.62 2.06
C PHE A 67 2.74 -2.11 3.33
N TRP A 68 1.50 -2.51 3.62
CA TRP A 68 0.83 -2.10 4.85
C TRP A 68 1.48 -2.62 6.12
N ARG A 69 2.03 -3.85 6.11
CA ARG A 69 2.85 -4.34 7.23
C ARG A 69 4.14 -3.56 7.40
N ALA A 70 4.75 -3.09 6.31
CA ALA A 70 5.91 -2.21 6.37
C ALA A 70 5.54 -0.83 6.93
N CYS A 71 4.40 -0.27 6.52
CA CYS A 71 3.82 0.95 7.08
C CYS A 71 3.60 0.84 8.59
N ASP A 72 3.00 -0.26 9.04
CA ASP A 72 2.73 -0.47 10.47
C ASP A 72 4.04 -0.53 11.28
N ARG A 73 5.05 -1.27 10.81
CA ARG A 73 6.38 -1.30 11.44
C ARG A 73 7.10 0.05 11.42
N ALA A 74 7.00 0.81 10.34
CA ALA A 74 7.58 2.15 10.26
C ALA A 74 6.92 3.10 11.26
N LEU A 75 5.59 3.01 11.42
CA LEU A 75 4.84 3.77 12.42
C LEU A 75 5.20 3.34 13.86
N GLU A 76 5.38 2.04 14.12
CA GLU A 76 5.91 1.56 15.41
C GLU A 76 7.29 2.14 15.72
N MET A 77 8.20 2.12 14.74
CA MET A 77 9.56 2.65 14.93
C MET A 77 9.53 4.16 15.16
N CYS A 78 8.74 4.93 14.40
CA CYS A 78 8.58 6.37 14.64
C CYS A 78 7.97 6.65 16.03
N ALA A 79 6.98 5.88 16.46
CA ALA A 79 6.41 6.00 17.81
C ALA A 79 7.46 5.72 18.90
N VAL A 80 8.33 4.74 18.70
CA VAL A 80 9.42 4.39 19.63
C VAL A 80 10.44 5.53 19.76
N TRP A 81 10.62 6.40 18.75
CA TRP A 81 11.56 7.51 18.82
C TRP A 81 10.98 8.73 19.55
N GLU A 82 9.66 8.96 19.48
CA GLU A 82 9.02 10.05 20.21
C GLU A 82 8.94 9.80 21.72
N PHE A 83 8.86 8.54 22.16
CA PHE A 83 8.82 8.20 23.59
C PHE A 83 10.19 8.25 24.31
N ARG A 84 11.30 8.43 23.59
CA ARG A 84 12.65 8.36 24.18
C ARG A 84 13.22 9.73 24.59
N LYS A 85 12.34 10.68 24.95
CA LYS A 85 12.68 11.92 25.66
C LYS A 85 12.01 11.94 27.04
N ILE A 86 12.55 11.19 27.99
CA ILE A 86 12.36 11.44 29.43
C ILE A 86 13.73 11.36 30.08
#